data_AF-A0A0F9DNK1-F1
#
_entry.id   AF-A0A0F9DNK1-F1
#
_cell.length_a   1.000
_cell.length_b   1.000
_cell.length_c   1.000
_cell.angle_alpha   90.00
_cell.angle_beta   90.00
_cell.angle_gamma   90.00
#
_symmetry.space_group_name_H-M   'P 1'
#
loop_
_entity.id
_entity.type
_entity.pdbx_description
1 polymer ?
#
loop_
_entity_poly.entity_id
_entity_poly.type
_entity_poly.pdbx_seq_one_letter_code
_entity_poly.pdbx_strand_id
1 'polypeptide(L)'
;MTAVKLFRIRRGERTFRKLDEGSGIDLFETVDDRIIIAFNGQLSGDVVIDGDLTVNGTTTTINSTTHVIADNKIVINDGETGAGVVTLGTTAGILVDRGSETDVEWCWTETTPPMWTSFGELLGDIADPTLGIHVGDRDFNDARYLQNVVEDLTPQLGGNLNVDIFALTTGGEVVLDFASGGENAVNNIEVLNRNTGSGPTIRSVGADTNVDLNLSSKGTGVVNITGAVTVSSTVDGRDLATDGSKLDTIETNAKDDQNLWETVAGDSGLTAANITTDTLTIAGAGLISTAMSGDTLT
;
A
#
# COMPACT_ATOMS: atom_id res chain seq x y z
N MET A 1 20.17 -8.62 -117.05
CA MET A 1 18.85 -8.52 -116.38
C MET A 1 18.76 -9.62 -115.35
N THR A 2 18.95 -9.28 -114.08
CA THR A 2 19.02 -10.21 -112.96
C THR A 2 17.61 -10.48 -112.45
N ALA A 3 17.23 -11.74 -112.29
CA ALA A 3 15.88 -12.14 -111.89
C ALA A 3 15.60 -11.74 -110.44
N VAL A 4 14.62 -10.85 -110.24
CA VAL A 4 14.09 -10.52 -108.92
C VAL A 4 13.09 -11.62 -108.52
N LYS A 5 13.45 -12.45 -107.54
CA LYS A 5 12.52 -13.41 -106.92
C LYS A 5 11.50 -12.63 -106.08
N LEU A 6 10.29 -12.51 -106.61
CA LEU A 6 9.13 -12.01 -105.88
C LEU A 6 8.63 -13.11 -104.93
N PHE A 7 9.06 -13.10 -103.67
CA PHE A 7 8.46 -13.97 -102.64
C PHE A 7 7.11 -13.40 -102.23
N ARG A 8 6.02 -14.08 -102.61
CA ARG A 8 4.69 -13.84 -102.05
C ARG A 8 4.63 -14.51 -100.68
N ILE A 9 4.56 -13.71 -99.62
CA ILE A 9 4.31 -14.20 -98.26
C ILE A 9 2.90 -14.77 -98.22
N ARG A 10 2.73 -16.02 -97.78
CA ARG A 10 1.41 -16.57 -97.46
C ARG A 10 1.03 -16.11 -96.05
N ARG A 11 -0.25 -15.72 -95.87
CA ARG A 11 -0.81 -15.32 -94.57
C ARG A 11 -0.57 -16.44 -93.55
N GLY A 12 0.34 -16.21 -92.60
CA GLY A 12 0.72 -17.17 -91.56
C GLY A 12 2.23 -17.51 -91.47
N GLU A 13 3.09 -16.96 -92.33
CA GLU A 13 4.53 -17.22 -92.30
C GLU A 13 5.24 -16.29 -91.29
N ARG A 14 5.65 -16.82 -90.12
CA ARG A 14 6.43 -16.06 -89.12
C ARG A 14 7.90 -16.04 -89.54
N THR A 15 8.42 -14.87 -89.88
CA THR A 15 9.86 -14.65 -90.09
C THR A 15 10.56 -14.60 -88.72
N PHE A 16 11.11 -15.72 -88.27
CA PHE A 16 12.10 -15.72 -87.20
C PHE A 16 13.40 -15.12 -87.75
N ARG A 17 13.77 -13.91 -87.35
CA ARG A 17 15.14 -13.43 -87.54
C ARG A 17 15.98 -14.04 -86.44
N LYS A 18 17.06 -14.74 -86.78
CA LYS A 18 18.17 -14.91 -85.83
C LYS A 18 18.69 -13.50 -85.55
N LEU A 19 18.56 -13.04 -84.32
CA LEU A 19 19.28 -11.84 -83.90
C LEU A 19 20.76 -12.22 -83.69
N ASP A 20 21.65 -11.29 -84.02
CA ASP A 20 23.08 -11.46 -83.85
C ASP A 20 23.40 -11.70 -82.35
N GLU A 21 24.42 -12.51 -82.06
CA GLU A 21 24.84 -12.84 -80.70
C GLU A 21 25.11 -11.54 -79.91
N GLY A 22 24.37 -11.33 -78.81
CA GLY A 22 24.49 -10.16 -77.94
C GLY A 22 23.34 -9.14 -78.00
N SER A 23 22.27 -9.37 -78.77
CA SER A 23 21.18 -8.40 -78.91
C SER A 23 20.13 -8.36 -77.80
N GLY A 24 20.30 -9.08 -76.68
CA GLY A 24 19.32 -9.11 -75.59
C GLY A 24 17.97 -9.73 -76.00
N ILE A 25 17.91 -11.06 -75.94
CA ILE A 25 16.71 -11.92 -75.80
C ILE A 25 15.43 -11.40 -76.50
N ASP A 26 15.18 -11.93 -77.70
CA ASP A 26 13.87 -11.96 -78.37
C ASP A 26 13.18 -13.27 -77.98
N LEU A 27 12.41 -13.24 -76.89
CA LEU A 27 11.62 -14.38 -76.43
C LEU A 27 10.16 -13.93 -76.23
N PHE A 28 9.37 -14.22 -77.27
CA PHE A 28 7.93 -14.45 -77.25
C PHE A 28 6.99 -13.25 -77.43
N GLU A 29 6.64 -12.97 -78.69
CA GLU A 29 5.28 -12.55 -79.03
C GLU A 29 4.34 -13.75 -78.79
N THR A 30 3.73 -13.83 -77.61
CA THR A 30 2.66 -14.80 -77.34
C THR A 30 1.30 -14.15 -77.53
N VAL A 31 0.40 -14.89 -78.18
CA VAL A 31 -0.96 -14.46 -78.54
C VAL A 31 -1.90 -14.43 -77.32
N ASP A 32 -1.40 -14.81 -76.15
CA ASP A 32 -2.01 -14.62 -74.83
C ASP A 32 -0.97 -13.91 -73.94
N ASP A 33 -1.39 -12.93 -73.13
CA ASP A 33 -0.57 -12.02 -72.30
C ASP A 33 0.25 -12.71 -71.19
N ARG A 34 0.49 -14.03 -71.29
CA ARG A 34 1.27 -14.82 -70.32
C ARG A 34 2.39 -15.56 -71.02
N ILE A 35 3.62 -15.34 -70.56
CA ILE A 35 4.78 -16.11 -70.96
C ILE A 35 5.02 -17.18 -69.88
N ILE A 36 4.94 -18.46 -70.26
CA ILE A 36 5.31 -19.58 -69.39
C ILE A 36 6.73 -20.01 -69.75
N ILE A 37 7.68 -19.72 -68.87
CA ILE A 37 9.08 -20.11 -69.05
C ILE A 37 9.38 -21.28 -68.11
N ALA A 38 9.55 -22.48 -68.66
CA ALA A 38 10.10 -23.61 -67.91
C ALA A 38 11.61 -23.42 -67.77
N PHE A 39 12.04 -22.80 -66.68
CA PHE A 39 13.42 -22.46 -66.41
C PHE A 39 13.99 -23.32 -65.27
N ASN A 40 15.17 -23.88 -65.46
CA ASN A 40 15.91 -24.64 -64.45
C ASN A 40 17.35 -24.12 -64.35
N GLY A 41 17.47 -22.81 -64.12
CA GLY A 41 18.76 -22.10 -64.07
C GLY A 41 18.72 -20.94 -63.08
N GLN A 42 19.72 -20.05 -63.16
CA GLN A 42 19.83 -18.86 -62.30
C GLN A 42 19.45 -17.58 -63.07
N LEU A 43 18.67 -16.71 -62.43
CA LEU A 43 18.55 -15.32 -62.87
C LEU A 43 19.71 -14.52 -62.25
N SER A 44 20.45 -13.79 -63.08
CA SER A 44 21.60 -12.97 -62.65
C SER A 44 21.26 -11.49 -62.80
N GLY A 45 21.58 -10.70 -61.78
CA GLY A 45 21.17 -9.28 -61.69
C GLY A 45 19.86 -9.10 -60.93
N ASP A 46 19.30 -7.88 -61.04
CA ASP A 46 18.08 -7.50 -60.32
C ASP A 46 16.84 -8.12 -60.99
N VAL A 47 15.90 -8.57 -60.16
CA VAL A 47 14.59 -9.06 -60.60
C VAL A 47 13.52 -8.18 -59.96
N VAL A 48 12.68 -7.57 -60.79
CA VAL A 48 11.50 -6.80 -60.36
C VAL A 48 10.25 -7.60 -60.68
N ILE A 49 9.35 -7.72 -59.71
CA ILE A 49 8.05 -8.38 -59.85
C ILE A 49 7.00 -7.35 -59.44
N ASP A 50 6.31 -6.77 -60.43
CA ASP A 50 5.27 -5.75 -60.18
C ASP A 50 3.96 -6.35 -59.64
N GLY A 51 3.78 -7.67 -59.78
CA GLY A 51 2.62 -8.41 -59.30
C GLY A 51 2.96 -9.37 -58.16
N ASP A 52 2.11 -10.38 -57.98
CA ASP A 52 2.28 -11.36 -56.92
C ASP A 52 3.45 -12.32 -57.22
N LEU A 53 4.20 -12.67 -56.17
CA LEU A 53 5.15 -13.77 -56.18
C LEU A 53 4.55 -14.97 -55.47
N THR A 54 4.36 -16.09 -56.19
CA THR A 54 4.02 -17.39 -55.60
C THR A 54 5.20 -18.34 -55.77
N VAL A 55 5.68 -18.92 -54.66
CA VAL A 55 6.78 -19.90 -54.65
C VAL A 55 6.23 -21.26 -54.26
N ASN A 56 6.06 -22.15 -55.24
CA ASN A 56 5.61 -23.53 -54.99
C ASN A 56 6.82 -24.43 -54.74
N GLY A 57 7.41 -24.30 -53.56
CA GLY A 57 8.53 -25.11 -53.07
C GLY A 57 8.46 -25.26 -51.55
N THR A 58 9.34 -26.08 -50.98
CA THR A 58 9.37 -26.31 -49.52
C THR A 58 10.17 -25.25 -48.75
N THR A 59 10.97 -24.44 -49.45
CA THR A 59 11.89 -23.50 -48.81
C THR A 59 12.06 -22.25 -49.68
N THR A 60 12.07 -21.09 -49.03
CA THR A 60 12.49 -19.82 -49.61
C THR A 60 13.64 -19.27 -48.77
N THR A 61 14.77 -18.97 -49.41
CA THR A 61 15.93 -18.36 -48.74
C THR A 61 16.15 -16.96 -49.29
N ILE A 62 16.15 -15.94 -48.43
CA ILE A 62 16.33 -14.54 -48.81
C ILE A 62 17.62 -14.03 -48.17
N ASN A 63 18.69 -13.91 -48.96
CA ASN A 63 19.97 -13.36 -48.51
C ASN A 63 19.98 -11.84 -48.75
N SER A 64 19.42 -11.08 -47.80
CA SER A 64 19.33 -9.62 -47.87
C SER A 64 19.84 -8.98 -46.57
N THR A 65 20.32 -7.74 -46.65
CA THR A 65 20.68 -6.94 -45.46
C THR A 65 19.45 -6.41 -44.72
N THR A 66 18.34 -6.21 -45.43
CA THR A 66 17.11 -5.67 -44.86
C THR A 66 15.91 -6.26 -45.58
N HIS A 67 14.92 -6.71 -44.81
CA HIS A 67 13.63 -7.15 -45.32
C HIS A 67 12.56 -6.17 -44.83
N VAL A 68 11.88 -5.49 -45.75
CA VAL A 68 10.82 -4.51 -45.44
C VAL A 68 9.48 -5.13 -45.83
N ILE A 69 8.57 -5.20 -44.87
CA ILE A 69 7.19 -5.68 -45.08
C ILE A 69 6.26 -4.54 -44.70
N ALA A 70 5.47 -4.05 -45.66
CA ALA A 70 4.51 -2.97 -45.43
C ALA A 70 3.22 -3.45 -44.77
N ASP A 71 2.99 -4.76 -44.72
CA ASP A 71 1.78 -5.35 -44.18
C ASP A 71 1.69 -5.16 -42.67
N ASN A 72 0.47 -4.90 -42.19
CA ASN A 72 0.19 -4.80 -40.76
C ASN A 72 0.28 -6.16 -40.05
N LYS A 73 0.21 -7.28 -40.79
CA LYS A 73 0.20 -8.63 -40.25
C LYS A 73 1.05 -9.55 -41.11
N ILE A 74 1.88 -10.35 -40.46
CA ILE A 74 2.56 -11.50 -41.04
C ILE A 74 1.81 -12.74 -40.57
N VAL A 75 1.35 -13.57 -41.51
CA VAL A 75 0.71 -14.86 -41.19
C VAL A 75 1.79 -15.92 -41.17
N ILE A 76 1.98 -16.55 -40.01
CA ILE A 76 2.89 -17.67 -39.82
C ILE A 76 2.02 -18.93 -39.70
N ASN A 77 2.52 -20.04 -40.25
CA ASN A 77 1.83 -21.33 -40.24
C ASN A 77 0.51 -21.34 -41.03
N ASP A 78 0.46 -20.59 -42.14
CA ASP A 78 -0.70 -20.57 -43.02
C ASP A 78 -0.91 -21.93 -43.69
N GLY A 79 -2.17 -22.32 -43.88
CA GLY A 79 -2.55 -23.60 -44.49
C GLY A 79 -2.59 -24.81 -43.55
N GLU A 80 -2.43 -24.62 -42.23
CA GLU A 80 -2.68 -25.68 -41.26
C GLU A 80 -4.11 -26.22 -41.34
N THR A 81 -4.24 -27.55 -41.24
CA THR A 81 -5.55 -28.24 -41.27
C THR A 81 -5.95 -28.84 -39.92
N GLY A 82 -4.99 -29.00 -39.01
CA GLY A 82 -5.21 -29.49 -37.65
C GLY A 82 -5.65 -28.39 -36.67
N ALA A 83 -6.07 -28.78 -35.47
CA ALA A 83 -6.39 -27.83 -34.41
C ALA A 83 -5.09 -27.37 -33.72
N GLY A 84 -4.73 -26.10 -33.92
CA GLY A 84 -3.50 -25.51 -33.40
C GLY A 84 -2.29 -25.74 -34.29
N VAL A 85 -1.10 -25.43 -33.77
CA VAL A 85 0.18 -25.70 -34.44
C VAL A 85 0.56 -27.16 -34.22
N VAL A 86 0.25 -28.03 -35.19
CA VAL A 86 0.41 -29.49 -35.04
C VAL A 86 1.02 -30.23 -36.22
N THR A 87 0.92 -29.72 -37.46
CA THR A 87 1.36 -30.48 -38.65
C THR A 87 2.89 -30.45 -38.81
N LEU A 88 3.54 -29.34 -38.46
CA LEU A 88 4.99 -29.14 -38.60
C LEU A 88 5.74 -29.11 -37.26
N GLY A 89 5.09 -29.50 -36.16
CA GLY A 89 5.62 -29.43 -34.80
C GLY A 89 4.58 -28.88 -33.84
N THR A 90 5.01 -28.46 -32.65
CA THR A 90 4.15 -27.86 -31.62
C THR A 90 4.37 -26.35 -31.47
N THR A 91 5.13 -25.74 -32.40
CA THR A 91 5.57 -24.34 -32.33
C THR A 91 5.58 -23.67 -33.70
N ALA A 92 5.29 -22.37 -33.73
CA ALA A 92 5.37 -21.53 -34.93
C ALA A 92 5.84 -20.13 -34.54
N GLY A 93 6.84 -19.59 -35.24
CA GLY A 93 7.44 -18.32 -34.83
C GLY A 93 8.62 -17.86 -35.66
N ILE A 94 9.46 -17.02 -35.02
CA ILE A 94 10.67 -16.44 -35.59
C ILE A 94 11.86 -16.92 -34.77
N LEU A 95 12.88 -17.46 -35.45
CA LEU A 95 14.13 -17.92 -34.85
C LEU A 95 15.25 -16.90 -35.12
N VAL A 96 16.12 -16.71 -34.14
CA VAL A 96 17.36 -15.95 -34.25
C VAL A 96 18.53 -16.93 -34.15
N ASP A 97 19.21 -17.13 -35.28
CA ASP A 97 20.45 -17.93 -35.34
C ASP A 97 21.58 -17.15 -34.65
N ARG A 98 22.18 -17.76 -33.63
CA ARG A 98 23.24 -17.16 -32.80
C ARG A 98 24.61 -17.84 -33.00
N GLY A 99 24.76 -18.64 -34.07
CA GLY A 99 26.02 -19.26 -34.46
C GLY A 99 26.45 -20.39 -33.54
N SER A 100 27.44 -20.16 -32.67
CA SER A 100 27.95 -21.18 -31.73
C SER A 100 27.18 -21.25 -30.41
N GLU A 101 26.36 -20.23 -30.13
CA GLU A 101 25.45 -20.21 -28.98
C GLU A 101 24.13 -20.91 -29.34
N THR A 102 23.33 -21.24 -28.33
CA THR A 102 21.98 -21.76 -28.58
C THR A 102 21.12 -20.67 -29.24
N ASP A 103 20.42 -21.04 -30.31
CA ASP A 103 19.45 -20.17 -30.98
C ASP A 103 18.32 -19.79 -30.03
N VAL A 104 17.74 -18.61 -30.25
CA VAL A 104 16.58 -18.13 -29.47
C VAL A 104 15.40 -17.92 -30.39
N GLU A 105 14.19 -18.12 -29.87
CA GLU A 105 12.97 -18.10 -30.66
C GLU A 105 11.91 -17.22 -29.99
N TRP A 106 11.06 -16.59 -30.82
CA TRP A 106 9.76 -16.07 -30.40
C TRP A 106 8.67 -16.83 -31.13
N CYS A 107 7.92 -17.65 -30.41
CA CYS A 107 6.96 -18.54 -31.04
C CYS A 107 5.70 -18.75 -30.20
N TRP A 108 4.62 -19.07 -30.90
CA TRP A 108 3.44 -19.66 -30.30
C TRP A 108 3.70 -21.12 -29.96
N THR A 109 3.14 -21.60 -28.86
CA THR A 109 3.16 -23.02 -28.50
C THR A 109 1.80 -23.52 -28.03
N GLU A 110 1.51 -24.79 -28.35
CA GLU A 110 0.32 -25.53 -27.91
C GLU A 110 0.52 -26.24 -26.55
N THR A 111 1.42 -25.74 -25.69
CA THR A 111 1.45 -26.19 -24.29
C THR A 111 0.12 -25.87 -23.61
N THR A 112 -0.13 -26.42 -22.42
CA THR A 112 -1.37 -26.17 -21.68
C THR A 112 -1.10 -25.17 -20.55
N PRO A 113 -1.56 -23.90 -20.64
CA PRO A 113 -2.38 -23.30 -21.70
C PRO A 113 -1.55 -22.80 -22.92
N PRO A 114 -2.15 -22.73 -24.13
CA PRO A 114 -1.45 -22.25 -25.31
C PRO A 114 -1.01 -20.79 -25.16
N MET A 115 0.23 -20.48 -25.52
CA MET A 115 0.81 -19.16 -25.27
C MET A 115 1.94 -18.82 -26.24
N TRP A 116 2.25 -17.53 -26.35
CA TRP A 116 3.55 -17.08 -26.86
C TRP A 116 4.62 -17.36 -25.80
N THR A 117 5.73 -17.96 -26.20
CA THR A 117 6.85 -18.31 -25.33
C THR A 117 8.19 -18.05 -26.02
N SER A 118 9.26 -17.91 -25.23
CA SER A 118 10.64 -17.77 -25.70
C SER A 118 11.48 -19.04 -25.57
N PHE A 119 10.88 -20.18 -25.17
CA PHE A 119 11.55 -21.48 -24.96
C PHE A 119 12.89 -21.41 -24.18
N GLY A 120 12.86 -20.76 -23.01
CA GLY A 120 13.83 -21.02 -21.94
C GLY A 120 15.04 -20.08 -21.84
N GLU A 121 15.39 -19.35 -22.91
CA GLU A 121 16.14 -18.10 -22.74
C GLU A 121 15.19 -16.93 -22.99
N LEU A 122 15.18 -16.03 -22.01
CA LEU A 122 14.42 -14.80 -22.03
C LEU A 122 14.88 -13.97 -23.23
N LEU A 123 13.98 -13.57 -24.13
CA LEU A 123 14.25 -12.37 -24.92
C LEU A 123 14.43 -11.27 -23.89
N GLY A 124 15.64 -10.73 -23.76
CA GLY A 124 16.12 -9.98 -22.59
C GLY A 124 15.38 -8.72 -22.17
N ASP A 125 14.18 -8.45 -22.70
CA ASP A 125 13.23 -7.43 -22.26
C ASP A 125 11.74 -7.86 -22.42
N ILE A 126 11.44 -9.11 -22.81
CA ILE A 126 10.10 -9.73 -22.64
C ILE A 126 10.28 -10.79 -21.56
N ALA A 127 10.58 -10.29 -20.36
CA ALA A 127 11.30 -11.01 -19.36
C ALA A 127 10.49 -11.21 -18.08
N ASP A 128 9.96 -12.42 -17.94
CA ASP A 128 9.57 -13.09 -16.70
C ASP A 128 8.59 -12.31 -15.78
N PRO A 129 7.34 -12.78 -15.58
CA PRO A 129 6.41 -12.14 -14.63
C PRO A 129 6.94 -12.12 -13.18
N THR A 130 8.07 -12.77 -12.87
CA THR A 130 8.72 -12.65 -11.56
C THR A 130 9.59 -11.40 -11.39
N LEU A 131 9.91 -10.66 -12.47
CA LEU A 131 10.73 -9.45 -12.42
C LEU A 131 9.99 -8.23 -12.99
N GLY A 132 8.80 -7.96 -12.46
CA GLY A 132 8.36 -6.63 -12.01
C GLY A 132 8.28 -5.47 -13.01
N ILE A 133 8.45 -5.70 -14.31
CA ILE A 133 8.36 -4.64 -15.31
C ILE A 133 7.76 -5.28 -16.55
N HIS A 134 6.42 -5.35 -16.68
CA HIS A 134 5.72 -5.21 -17.97
C HIS A 134 4.18 -5.20 -17.86
N VAL A 135 3.59 -4.63 -18.91
CA VAL A 135 2.18 -4.39 -19.26
C VAL A 135 1.24 -5.56 -18.93
N GLY A 136 0.65 -5.56 -17.73
CA GLY A 136 -0.38 -6.55 -17.38
C GLY A 136 -0.65 -6.71 -15.90
N ASP A 137 0.16 -6.12 -15.02
CA ASP A 137 -0.05 -6.22 -13.57
C ASP A 137 -1.25 -5.38 -13.11
N ARG A 138 -2.43 -5.96 -13.23
CA ARG A 138 -3.67 -5.47 -12.64
C ARG A 138 -3.92 -6.03 -11.25
N ASP A 139 -3.02 -6.86 -10.73
CA ASP A 139 -3.19 -7.59 -9.48
C ASP A 139 -2.05 -7.26 -8.51
N PHE A 140 -2.15 -6.04 -7.96
CA PHE A 140 -1.59 -5.63 -6.68
C PHE A 140 -0.07 -5.70 -6.47
N ASN A 141 0.76 -6.05 -7.46
CA ASN A 141 2.23 -6.11 -7.27
C ASN A 141 3.01 -4.91 -7.83
N ASP A 142 2.30 -3.92 -8.35
CA ASP A 142 2.88 -2.70 -8.88
C ASP A 142 3.26 -1.72 -7.74
N ALA A 143 4.55 -1.44 -7.59
CA ALA A 143 5.13 -0.52 -6.60
C ALA A 143 4.59 0.92 -6.65
N ARG A 144 3.72 1.23 -7.62
CA ARG A 144 2.96 2.50 -7.72
C ARG A 144 1.69 2.51 -6.85
N TYR A 145 1.22 1.37 -6.34
CA TYR A 145 0.09 1.26 -5.42
C TYR A 145 0.55 0.68 -4.08
N LEU A 146 0.04 1.23 -2.98
CA LEU A 146 0.30 0.74 -1.63
C LEU A 146 -0.35 -0.63 -1.44
N GLN A 147 0.45 -1.69 -1.36
CA GLN A 147 -0.05 -3.04 -1.11
C GLN A 147 -0.44 -3.20 0.35
N ASN A 148 0.35 -2.61 1.23
CA ASN A 148 0.14 -2.57 2.67
C ASN A 148 0.44 -1.17 3.19
N VAL A 149 -0.24 -0.75 4.26
CA VAL A 149 0.08 0.52 4.96
C VAL A 149 1.52 0.52 5.48
N VAL A 150 2.12 -0.67 5.71
CA VAL A 150 3.52 -0.79 6.20
C VAL A 150 4.57 -0.27 5.21
N GLU A 151 4.23 -0.22 3.92
CA GLU A 151 5.09 0.34 2.88
C GLU A 151 4.91 1.86 2.76
N ASP A 152 3.86 2.41 3.36
CA ASP A 152 3.67 3.85 3.49
C ASP A 152 4.53 4.36 4.65
N LEU A 153 5.56 5.15 4.33
CA LEU A 153 6.38 5.83 5.34
C LEU A 153 5.67 7.08 5.92
N THR A 154 4.56 7.48 5.34
CA THR A 154 3.74 8.63 5.75
C THR A 154 2.25 8.29 5.68
N PRO A 155 1.78 7.23 6.39
CA PRO A 155 0.42 6.76 6.25
C PRO A 155 -0.57 7.85 6.61
N GLN A 156 -1.34 8.29 5.62
CA GLN A 156 -2.45 9.20 5.81
C GLN A 156 -3.74 8.42 5.59
N LEU A 157 -4.62 8.46 6.59
CA LEU A 157 -5.97 7.95 6.42
C LEU A 157 -6.72 8.97 5.55
N GLY A 158 -7.01 8.62 4.29
CA GLY A 158 -7.81 9.44 3.37
C GLY A 158 -9.29 9.57 3.76
N GLY A 159 -9.66 9.12 4.97
CA GLY A 159 -10.99 9.07 5.54
C GLY A 159 -10.97 8.44 6.94
N ASN A 160 -12.13 8.12 7.49
CA ASN A 160 -12.21 7.42 8.79
C ASN A 160 -11.68 5.99 8.65
N LEU A 161 -10.79 5.58 9.55
CA LEU A 161 -10.41 4.18 9.67
C LEU A 161 -11.56 3.43 10.37
N ASN A 162 -12.15 2.45 9.68
CA ASN A 162 -13.02 1.48 10.34
C ASN A 162 -12.15 0.40 10.99
N VAL A 163 -12.23 0.28 12.30
CA VAL A 163 -11.49 -0.72 13.09
C VAL A 163 -12.34 -1.96 13.44
N ASP A 164 -13.66 -1.94 13.23
CA ASP A 164 -14.61 -3.00 13.62
C ASP A 164 -14.33 -3.59 15.02
N ILE A 165 -13.71 -4.77 15.07
CA ILE A 165 -13.36 -5.50 16.30
C ILE A 165 -11.84 -5.67 16.47
N PHE A 166 -11.05 -4.95 15.67
CA PHE A 166 -9.59 -5.04 15.67
C PHE A 166 -8.99 -4.02 16.63
N ALA A 167 -7.98 -4.47 17.37
CA ALA A 167 -7.20 -3.66 18.28
C ALA A 167 -5.90 -3.15 17.62
N LEU A 168 -5.32 -2.08 18.18
CA LEU A 168 -3.95 -1.69 17.88
C LEU A 168 -2.99 -2.54 18.72
N THR A 169 -2.06 -3.23 18.04
CA THR A 169 -1.13 -4.17 18.68
C THR A 169 0.33 -3.76 18.52
N THR A 170 1.20 -4.22 19.43
CA THR A 170 2.66 -4.11 19.31
C THR A 170 3.31 -5.40 19.77
N GLY A 171 4.21 -5.98 18.97
CA GLY A 171 4.86 -7.25 19.30
C GLY A 171 3.88 -8.42 19.55
N GLY A 172 2.66 -8.35 18.99
CA GLY A 172 1.60 -9.33 19.23
C GLY A 172 0.68 -9.01 20.42
N GLU A 173 1.00 -8.00 21.23
CA GLU A 173 0.20 -7.59 22.39
C GLU A 173 -0.78 -6.48 22.05
N VAL A 174 -1.97 -6.49 22.66
CA VAL A 174 -2.96 -5.42 22.51
C VAL A 174 -2.54 -4.20 23.33
N VAL A 175 -2.46 -3.03 22.67
CA VAL A 175 -2.13 -1.75 23.29
C VAL A 175 -3.38 -0.91 23.52
N LEU A 176 -4.25 -0.84 22.52
CA LEU A 176 -5.52 -0.12 22.56
C LEU A 176 -6.58 -0.97 21.86
N ASP A 177 -7.70 -1.15 22.54
CA ASP A 177 -8.86 -1.86 22.02
C ASP A 177 -10.04 -0.91 21.87
N PHE A 178 -10.86 -1.12 20.84
CA PHE A 178 -12.02 -0.31 20.55
C PHE A 178 -13.28 -1.16 20.71
N ALA A 179 -14.20 -0.69 21.54
CA ALA A 179 -15.50 -1.31 21.73
C ALA A 179 -16.60 -0.33 21.29
N SER A 180 -17.66 -0.85 20.67
CA SER A 180 -18.87 -0.06 20.42
C SER A 180 -19.77 -0.09 21.66
N GLY A 181 -20.38 1.05 21.98
CA GLY A 181 -21.42 1.12 23.02
C GLY A 181 -22.78 0.54 22.59
N GLY A 182 -22.83 -0.23 21.49
CA GLY A 182 -24.03 -0.61 20.74
C GLY A 182 -24.22 0.18 19.43
N GLU A 183 -25.28 -0.13 18.68
CA GLU A 183 -25.52 0.36 17.30
C GLU A 183 -25.75 1.89 17.17
N ASN A 184 -25.83 2.63 18.28
CA ASN A 184 -26.15 4.08 18.26
C ASN A 184 -25.29 4.86 19.27
N ALA A 185 -23.99 4.58 19.38
CA ALA A 185 -23.12 5.39 20.24
C ALA A 185 -23.07 6.85 19.74
N VAL A 186 -23.66 7.78 20.51
CA VAL A 186 -23.77 9.21 20.17
C VAL A 186 -22.58 10.03 20.66
N ASN A 187 -21.95 9.60 21.75
CA ASN A 187 -20.82 10.28 22.38
C ASN A 187 -19.55 9.44 22.24
N ASN A 188 -18.41 10.10 22.03
CA ASN A 188 -17.12 9.47 21.79
C ASN A 188 -15.99 10.24 22.47
N ILE A 189 -14.79 9.65 22.44
CA ILE A 189 -13.58 10.30 22.94
C ILE A 189 -12.92 11.07 21.79
N GLU A 190 -12.54 12.32 22.05
CA GLU A 190 -11.66 13.11 21.19
C GLU A 190 -10.29 13.25 21.84
N VAL A 191 -9.24 13.02 21.04
CA VAL A 191 -7.85 13.30 21.40
C VAL A 191 -7.39 14.48 20.56
N LEU A 192 -7.07 15.59 21.23
CA LEU A 192 -6.79 16.87 20.59
C LEU A 192 -5.37 17.35 20.91
N ASN A 193 -4.57 17.56 19.87
CA ASN A 193 -3.30 18.28 19.99
C ASN A 193 -3.55 19.76 20.28
N ARG A 194 -2.54 20.45 20.81
CA ARG A 194 -2.61 21.88 21.08
C ARG A 194 -1.37 22.59 20.53
N ASN A 195 -1.51 23.90 20.32
CA ASN A 195 -0.40 24.77 19.98
C ASN A 195 0.63 24.80 21.12
N THR A 196 1.85 25.24 20.78
CA THR A 196 2.93 25.45 21.76
C THR A 196 2.44 26.26 22.97
N GLY A 197 2.75 25.78 24.17
CA GLY A 197 2.35 26.40 25.45
C GLY A 197 1.13 25.77 26.12
N SER A 198 0.41 24.88 25.44
CA SER A 198 -0.74 24.14 25.96
C SER A 198 -0.53 22.62 25.85
N GLY A 199 -1.05 21.85 26.80
CA GLY A 199 -0.95 20.38 26.78
C GLY A 199 -2.06 19.71 25.93
N PRO A 200 -1.84 18.49 25.40
CA PRO A 200 -2.89 17.74 24.69
C PRO A 200 -4.09 17.48 25.60
N THR A 201 -5.27 17.29 25.00
CA THR A 201 -6.52 17.06 25.74
C THR A 201 -7.17 15.76 25.28
N ILE A 202 -7.65 14.96 26.23
CA ILE A 202 -8.59 13.86 26.00
C ILE A 202 -9.92 14.29 26.61
N ARG A 203 -11.01 14.26 25.85
CA ARG A 203 -12.33 14.69 26.33
C ARG A 203 -13.47 13.89 25.71
N SER A 204 -14.59 13.82 26.42
CA SER A 204 -15.86 13.36 25.86
C SER A 204 -16.42 14.43 24.92
N VAL A 205 -16.88 14.00 23.74
CA VAL A 205 -17.60 14.82 22.75
C VAL A 205 -18.81 14.03 22.26
N GLY A 206 -19.71 14.69 21.53
CA GLY A 206 -20.94 14.07 21.02
C GLY A 206 -22.08 15.06 20.97
N ALA A 207 -23.28 14.58 20.61
CA ALA A 207 -24.47 15.43 20.53
C ALA A 207 -25.07 15.76 21.92
N ASP A 208 -24.80 14.94 22.94
CA ASP A 208 -25.33 15.19 24.27
C ASP A 208 -24.54 16.31 24.98
N THR A 209 -25.27 17.20 25.67
CA THR A 209 -24.69 18.44 26.22
C THR A 209 -23.75 18.20 27.41
N ASN A 210 -24.06 17.23 28.28
CA ASN A 210 -23.29 16.95 29.49
C ASN A 210 -23.04 15.44 29.57
N VAL A 211 -21.81 15.04 29.31
CA VAL A 211 -21.39 13.64 29.38
C VAL A 211 -20.03 13.55 30.07
N ASP A 212 -19.91 12.59 30.98
CA ASP A 212 -18.67 12.36 31.72
C ASP A 212 -17.60 11.73 30.82
N LEU A 213 -16.33 11.96 31.16
CA LEU A 213 -15.23 11.10 30.70
C LEU A 213 -14.97 10.07 31.79
N ASN A 214 -15.53 8.88 31.62
CA ASN A 214 -15.37 7.80 32.57
C ASN A 214 -13.98 7.14 32.43
N LEU A 215 -13.22 7.10 33.52
CA LEU A 215 -11.95 6.37 33.63
C LEU A 215 -12.10 5.31 34.73
N SER A 216 -12.01 4.04 34.36
CA SER A 216 -12.20 2.93 35.29
C SER A 216 -11.05 1.92 35.19
N SER A 217 -10.50 1.57 36.35
CA SER A 217 -9.62 0.43 36.52
C SER A 217 -10.44 -0.86 36.68
N LYS A 218 -9.83 -2.01 36.40
CA LYS A 218 -10.46 -3.32 36.60
C LYS A 218 -10.22 -3.84 38.03
N GLY A 219 -11.25 -4.40 38.66
CA GLY A 219 -11.14 -5.04 39.98
C GLY A 219 -10.75 -4.04 41.07
N THR A 220 -9.73 -4.38 41.88
CA THR A 220 -9.18 -3.49 42.92
C THR A 220 -8.11 -2.53 42.40
N GLY A 221 -7.93 -2.42 41.08
CA GLY A 221 -7.00 -1.45 40.49
C GLY A 221 -7.45 -0.01 40.74
N VAL A 222 -6.56 0.96 40.52
CA VAL A 222 -6.84 2.41 40.68
C VAL A 222 -6.46 3.17 39.42
N VAL A 223 -7.02 4.37 39.23
CA VAL A 223 -6.52 5.33 38.24
C VAL A 223 -5.33 6.06 38.83
N ASN A 224 -4.13 5.77 38.33
CA ASN A 224 -2.89 6.38 38.81
C ASN A 224 -2.56 7.66 38.05
N ILE A 225 -2.38 8.77 38.76
CA ILE A 225 -1.87 10.04 38.23
C ILE A 225 -0.68 10.44 39.09
N THR A 226 0.51 10.43 38.51
CA THR A 226 1.78 10.66 39.23
C THR A 226 2.15 12.15 39.33
N GLY A 227 1.60 12.98 38.43
CA GLY A 227 1.72 14.43 38.48
C GLY A 227 0.72 15.08 39.45
N ALA A 228 0.84 16.39 39.64
CA ALA A 228 -0.13 17.16 40.40
C ALA A 228 -1.53 17.08 39.76
N VAL A 229 -2.56 16.89 40.58
CA VAL A 229 -3.96 16.88 40.15
C VAL A 229 -4.57 18.21 40.53
N THR A 230 -5.02 18.96 39.52
CA THR A 230 -5.86 20.14 39.74
C THR A 230 -7.32 19.73 39.64
N VAL A 231 -8.11 19.99 40.68
CA VAL A 231 -9.55 19.75 40.67
C VAL A 231 -10.24 21.11 40.69
N SER A 232 -10.98 21.43 39.64
CA SER A 232 -11.71 22.70 39.49
C SER A 232 -13.15 22.65 40.02
N SER A 233 -13.54 21.50 40.57
CA SER A 233 -14.85 21.25 41.17
C SER A 233 -14.69 20.41 42.45
N THR A 234 -15.72 19.68 42.85
CA THR A 234 -15.73 18.87 44.06
C THR A 234 -15.23 17.45 43.81
N VAL A 235 -14.58 16.85 44.79
CA VAL A 235 -14.36 15.39 44.90
C VAL A 235 -15.38 14.82 45.88
N ASP A 236 -16.21 13.88 45.45
CA ASP A 236 -17.33 13.34 46.24
C ASP A 236 -18.24 14.43 46.83
N GLY A 237 -18.46 15.53 46.10
CA GLY A 237 -19.26 16.66 46.56
C GLY A 237 -18.56 17.58 47.58
N ARG A 238 -17.32 17.28 47.97
CA ARG A 238 -16.47 18.15 48.80
C ARG A 238 -15.56 19.01 47.95
N ASP A 239 -15.54 20.31 48.22
CA ASP A 239 -14.53 21.20 47.65
C ASP A 239 -13.20 20.94 48.34
N LEU A 240 -12.31 20.23 47.64
CA LEU A 240 -11.00 19.84 48.15
C LEU A 240 -10.10 21.05 48.44
N ALA A 241 -10.27 22.17 47.73
CA ALA A 241 -9.49 23.38 48.00
C ALA A 241 -9.94 24.05 49.30
N THR A 242 -11.25 24.11 49.53
CA THR A 242 -11.81 24.57 50.81
C THR A 242 -11.44 23.64 51.95
N ASP A 243 -11.50 22.32 51.76
CA ASP A 243 -11.16 21.36 52.80
C ASP A 243 -9.66 21.34 53.11
N GLY A 244 -8.79 21.54 52.11
CA GLY A 244 -7.36 21.79 52.32
C GLY A 244 -7.12 23.04 53.17
N SER A 245 -7.81 24.13 52.87
CA SER A 245 -7.73 25.36 53.68
C SER A 245 -8.28 25.18 55.10
N LYS A 246 -9.35 24.38 55.29
CA LYS A 246 -9.84 24.02 56.62
C LYS A 246 -8.80 23.24 57.40
N LEU A 247 -8.13 22.27 56.76
CA LEU A 247 -7.06 21.48 57.37
C LEU A 247 -5.87 22.36 57.76
N ASP A 248 -5.44 23.25 56.87
CA ASP A 248 -4.36 24.21 57.12
C ASP A 248 -4.70 25.18 58.26
N THR A 249 -6.00 25.47 58.43
CA THR A 249 -6.48 26.32 59.51
C THR A 249 -6.87 25.55 60.76
N ILE A 250 -6.68 24.22 60.87
CA ILE A 250 -7.00 23.50 62.13
C ILE A 250 -6.15 24.04 63.28
N GLU A 251 -4.88 24.39 63.11
CA GLU A 251 -4.10 25.04 64.18
C GLU A 251 -4.56 26.48 64.47
N THR A 252 -5.16 27.17 63.48
CA THR A 252 -5.64 28.55 63.63
C THR A 252 -7.10 28.65 64.11
N ASN A 253 -7.89 27.60 63.88
CA ASN A 253 -9.33 27.48 64.17
C ASN A 253 -9.60 26.51 65.31
N ALA A 254 -8.63 25.70 65.75
CA ALA A 254 -8.53 25.21 67.12
C ALA A 254 -8.23 26.41 68.04
N LYS A 255 -9.15 27.38 68.07
CA LYS A 255 -9.08 28.54 68.97
C LYS A 255 -9.31 28.16 70.42
N ASP A 256 -9.86 26.96 70.60
CA ASP A 256 -9.95 26.31 71.88
C ASP A 256 -8.77 25.34 71.95
N ASP A 257 -7.62 25.84 72.41
CA ASP A 257 -6.83 25.00 73.31
C ASP A 257 -7.85 24.38 74.28
N GLN A 258 -7.78 23.07 74.56
CA GLN A 258 -8.63 22.43 75.57
C GLN A 258 -8.28 22.96 76.98
N ASN A 259 -8.43 24.25 77.20
CA ASN A 259 -8.40 24.90 78.48
C ASN A 259 -9.78 24.62 79.10
N LEU A 260 -10.04 23.34 79.40
CA LEU A 260 -11.21 22.88 80.16
C LEU A 260 -11.32 23.58 81.54
N TRP A 261 -10.32 24.38 81.91
CA TRP A 261 -10.20 25.11 83.16
C TRP A 261 -10.07 26.64 82.94
N GLU A 262 -10.91 27.23 82.07
CA GLU A 262 -10.89 28.67 81.72
C GLU A 262 -10.94 29.63 82.93
N THR A 263 -11.45 29.22 84.10
CA THR A 263 -11.32 30.01 85.33
C THR A 263 -11.29 29.13 86.58
N VAL A 264 -10.20 29.20 87.35
CA VAL A 264 -10.15 28.66 88.72
C VAL A 264 -10.09 29.84 89.69
N ALA A 265 -11.11 29.98 90.54
CA ALA A 265 -11.17 31.04 91.54
C ALA A 265 -10.31 30.66 92.76
N GLY A 266 -9.35 31.51 93.13
CA GLY A 266 -8.59 31.41 94.37
C GLY A 266 -9.12 32.36 95.46
N ASP A 267 -8.80 32.08 96.73
CA ASP A 267 -9.19 32.87 97.92
C ASP A 267 -8.64 34.32 97.89
N SER A 268 -7.58 34.57 97.10
CA SER A 268 -7.19 35.94 96.76
C SER A 268 -6.64 36.03 95.33
N GLY A 269 -7.48 36.47 94.40
CA GLY A 269 -7.10 36.81 93.02
C GLY A 269 -7.63 35.85 91.95
N LEU A 270 -7.62 36.33 90.71
CA LEU A 270 -7.90 35.56 89.50
C LEU A 270 -6.59 35.35 88.74
N THR A 271 -6.36 34.13 88.26
CA THR A 271 -5.29 33.83 87.30
C THR A 271 -5.92 33.11 86.10
N ALA A 272 -5.64 33.57 84.89
CA ALA A 272 -6.10 32.95 83.65
C ALA A 272 -4.99 32.04 83.10
N ALA A 273 -5.34 30.82 82.67
CA ALA A 273 -4.45 30.01 81.86
C ALA A 273 -4.26 30.70 80.51
N ASN A 274 -3.04 31.03 80.15
CA ASN A 274 -2.72 31.81 78.96
C ASN A 274 -1.63 31.20 78.07
N ILE A 275 -1.01 30.08 78.49
CA ILE A 275 -0.14 29.26 77.64
C ILE A 275 -0.39 27.76 77.85
N THR A 276 -0.02 26.95 76.86
CA THR A 276 -0.28 25.49 76.81
C THR A 276 0.42 24.65 77.87
N THR A 277 1.37 25.23 78.62
CA THR A 277 2.08 24.56 79.72
C THR A 277 1.57 24.94 81.10
N ASP A 278 0.51 25.74 81.19
CA ASP A 278 -0.04 26.14 82.48
C ASP A 278 -0.59 24.91 83.23
N THR A 279 -0.18 24.76 84.49
CA THR A 279 -0.59 23.64 85.34
C THR A 279 -1.54 24.14 86.44
N LEU A 280 -2.71 23.50 86.56
CA LEU A 280 -3.58 23.71 87.72
C LEU A 280 -2.90 23.14 88.97
N THR A 281 -2.38 24.03 89.81
CA THR A 281 -1.71 23.67 91.05
C THR A 281 -2.59 24.02 92.24
N ILE A 282 -3.12 23.02 92.96
CA ILE A 282 -3.77 23.22 94.27
C ILE A 282 -2.68 23.27 95.33
N ALA A 283 -2.06 24.43 95.50
CA ALA A 283 -1.03 24.66 96.53
C ALA A 283 -1.71 24.93 97.88
N GLY A 284 -1.57 24.01 98.82
CA GLY A 284 -2.09 24.19 100.18
C GLY A 284 -1.31 25.29 100.91
N ALA A 285 -1.91 26.46 101.08
CA ALA A 285 -1.47 27.45 102.06
C ALA A 285 -2.67 28.29 102.53
N GLY A 286 -2.87 28.36 103.86
CA GLY A 286 -4.04 29.01 104.48
C GLY A 286 -5.15 28.02 104.87
N LEU A 287 -6.41 28.37 104.59
CA LEU A 287 -7.62 27.63 105.01
C LEU A 287 -7.90 26.34 104.22
N ILE A 288 -7.18 26.07 103.12
CA ILE A 288 -7.38 24.88 102.28
C ILE A 288 -6.32 23.82 102.62
N SER A 289 -6.77 22.74 103.24
CA SER A 289 -5.98 21.51 103.45
C SER A 289 -5.99 20.68 102.16
N THR A 290 -4.81 20.38 101.61
CA THR A 290 -4.65 19.46 100.47
C THR A 290 -4.62 17.99 100.87
N ALA A 291 -4.84 17.67 102.15
CA ALA A 291 -4.93 16.30 102.62
C ALA A 291 -6.36 15.78 102.41
N MET A 292 -6.54 14.91 101.42
CA MET A 292 -7.74 14.09 101.28
C MET A 292 -7.47 12.73 101.90
N SER A 293 -8.10 12.45 103.04
CA SER A 293 -8.06 11.13 103.66
C SER A 293 -9.39 10.43 103.44
N GLY A 294 -9.38 9.41 102.57
CA GLY A 294 -10.50 8.48 102.39
C GLY A 294 -11.35 8.69 101.14
N ASP A 295 -11.26 9.84 100.45
CA ASP A 295 -12.06 10.15 99.28
C ASP A 295 -11.21 10.62 98.08
N THR A 296 -11.83 10.69 96.90
CA THR A 296 -11.26 11.25 95.65
C THR A 296 -11.86 12.63 95.40
N LEU A 297 -11.04 13.64 95.02
CA LEU A 297 -11.57 14.90 94.50
C LEU A 297 -12.05 14.63 93.08
N THR A 298 -13.34 14.35 92.93
CA THR A 298 -14.01 14.23 91.63
C THR A 298 -14.60 15.57 91.23
#